data_AF-A0A160FA10-F1
#
_entry.id   AF-A0A160FA10-F1
#
_cell.length_a   1.000
_cell.length_b   1.000
_cell.length_c   1.000
_cell.angle_alpha   90.00
_cell.angle_beta   90.00
_cell.angle_gamma   90.00
#
_symmetry.space_group_name_H-M   'P 1'
#
loop_
_entity.id
_entity.type
_entity.pdbx_description
1 polymer ?
#
loop_
_entity_poly.entity_id
_entity_poly.type
_entity_poly.pdbx_seq_one_letter_code
_entity_poly.pdbx_strand_id
1 'polypeptide(L)'
;MIRLKPDELEEIAQHISDAEDACERARTTLSWELSSLAMNLPSVSMPAIEGLRDELVHWLQRYEDKLNEAEELLHRTAAAMRQVDQTLADNMKELGLELLG
;
A
#
# COMPACT_ATOMS: atom_id res chain seq x y z
N MET A 1 -12.16 12.45 17.76
CA MET A 1 -12.50 12.61 16.34
C MET A 1 -11.19 12.80 15.61
N ILE A 2 -10.80 11.84 14.77
CA ILE A 2 -9.54 11.92 14.00
C ILE A 2 -9.72 13.07 13.00
N ARG A 3 -8.85 14.09 13.07
CA ARG A 3 -8.87 15.28 12.20
C ARG A 3 -7.96 15.09 10.97
N LEU A 4 -8.03 13.92 10.33
CA LEU A 4 -7.28 13.73 9.09
C LEU A 4 -8.02 14.44 7.95
N LYS A 5 -7.28 15.11 7.06
CA LYS A 5 -7.81 15.61 5.80
C LYS A 5 -7.71 14.54 4.70
N PRO A 6 -8.56 14.59 3.66
CA PRO A 6 -8.45 13.67 2.52
C PRO A 6 -7.07 13.67 1.87
N ASP A 7 -6.40 14.83 1.80
CA ASP A 7 -5.07 14.96 1.19
C ASP A 7 -3.98 14.27 2.03
N GLU A 8 -4.13 14.23 3.35
CA GLU A 8 -3.22 13.51 4.26
C GLU A 8 -3.38 11.98 4.11
N LEU A 9 -4.57 11.50 3.76
CA LEU A 9 -4.78 10.07 3.44
C LEU A 9 -4.12 9.70 2.11
N GLU A 10 -4.08 10.63 1.16
CA GLU A 10 -3.47 10.44 -0.16
C GLU A 10 -1.94 10.42 -0.08
N GLU A 11 -1.36 11.25 0.80
CA GLU A 11 0.08 11.19 1.11
C GLU A 11 0.47 9.85 1.76
N ILE A 12 -0.37 9.32 2.67
CA ILE A 12 -0.14 8.00 3.27
C ILE A 12 -0.26 6.89 2.21
N ALA A 13 -1.21 6.98 1.29
CA ALA A 13 -1.34 6.03 0.17
C ALA A 13 -0.08 6.02 -0.70
N GLN A 14 0.50 7.18 -1.01
CA GLN A 14 1.76 7.25 -1.77
C GLN A 14 2.92 6.53 -1.08
N HIS A 15 3.05 6.68 0.25
CA HIS A 15 4.07 5.96 1.01
C HIS A 15 3.87 4.44 1.04
N ILE A 16 2.64 3.98 0.95
CA ILE A 16 2.31 2.55 0.83
C ILE A 16 2.73 2.04 -0.54
N SER A 17 2.39 2.76 -1.61
CA SER A 17 2.82 2.44 -2.97
C SER A 17 4.36 2.37 -3.08
N ASP A 18 5.08 3.33 -2.50
CA ASP A 18 6.56 3.32 -2.47
C ASP A 18 7.12 2.07 -1.77
N ALA A 19 6.42 1.57 -0.75
CA ALA A 19 6.81 0.38 0.01
C ALA A 19 6.52 -0.92 -0.77
N GLU A 20 5.43 -0.99 -1.53
CA GLU A 20 5.13 -2.11 -2.44
C GLU A 20 6.21 -2.24 -3.51
N ASP A 21 6.56 -1.12 -4.13
CA ASP A 21 7.66 -0.96 -5.07
C ASP A 21 9.00 -1.48 -4.50
N ALA A 22 9.27 -1.17 -3.22
CA ALA A 22 10.46 -1.65 -2.54
C ALA A 22 10.42 -3.17 -2.32
N CYS A 23 9.26 -3.74 -2.02
CA CYS A 23 9.07 -5.18 -1.88
C CYS A 23 9.24 -5.92 -3.20
N GLU A 24 8.70 -5.40 -4.30
CA GLU A 24 8.90 -5.97 -5.63
C GLU A 24 10.38 -5.98 -6.02
N ARG A 25 11.08 -4.85 -5.80
CA ARG A 25 12.53 -4.78 -6.03
C ARG A 25 13.29 -5.79 -5.18
N ALA A 26 12.97 -5.90 -3.89
CA ALA A 26 13.60 -6.87 -3.00
C ALA A 26 13.38 -8.31 -3.47
N ARG A 27 12.16 -8.67 -3.89
CA ARG A 27 11.84 -10.00 -4.44
C ARG A 27 12.66 -10.30 -5.69
N THR A 28 12.76 -9.33 -6.60
CA THR A 28 13.54 -9.46 -7.83
C THR A 28 15.03 -9.64 -7.51
N THR A 29 15.60 -8.80 -6.64
CA THR A 29 17.00 -8.91 -6.22
C THR A 29 17.29 -10.24 -5.55
N LEU A 30 16.43 -10.70 -4.63
CA LEU A 30 16.60 -12.00 -3.96
C LEU A 30 16.61 -13.15 -4.97
N SER A 31 15.77 -13.11 -6.01
CA SER A 31 15.75 -14.13 -7.05
C SER A 31 17.08 -14.21 -7.82
N TRP A 32 17.65 -13.06 -8.18
CA TRP A 32 18.92 -12.97 -8.94
C TRP A 32 20.16 -13.25 -8.08
N GLU A 33 20.29 -12.59 -6.93
CA GLU A 33 21.48 -12.63 -6.08
C GLU A 33 21.61 -13.95 -5.31
N LEU A 34 20.52 -14.55 -4.82
CA LEU A 34 20.63 -15.88 -4.18
C LEU A 34 21.00 -16.97 -5.17
N SER A 35 20.54 -16.87 -6.42
CA SER A 35 20.93 -17.82 -7.47
C SER A 35 22.43 -17.73 -7.76
N SER A 36 22.99 -16.52 -7.79
CA SER A 36 24.42 -16.26 -7.91
C SER A 36 25.20 -16.75 -6.66
N LEU A 37 24.69 -16.47 -5.47
CA LEU A 37 25.31 -16.87 -4.20
C LEU A 37 25.37 -18.39 -4.04
N ALA A 38 24.32 -19.10 -4.42
CA ALA A 38 24.26 -20.56 -4.37
C ALA A 38 25.30 -21.23 -5.28
N MET A 39 25.58 -20.65 -6.46
CA MET A 39 26.67 -21.12 -7.33
C MET A 39 28.06 -20.96 -6.71
N ASN A 40 28.24 -20.01 -5.78
CA ASN A 40 29.52 -19.70 -5.15
C ASN A 40 29.73 -20.42 -3.79
N LEU A 41 28.75 -21.16 -3.28
CA LEU A 41 28.79 -21.85 -1.98
C LEU A 41 28.56 -23.37 -2.14
N PRO A 42 29.52 -24.13 -2.68
CA PRO A 42 29.37 -25.56 -2.96
C PRO A 42 29.23 -26.43 -1.69
N SER A 43 29.58 -25.89 -0.52
CA SER A 43 29.46 -26.56 0.78
C SER A 43 28.08 -26.38 1.44
N VAL A 44 27.26 -25.45 0.95
CA VAL A 44 25.92 -25.21 1.48
C VAL A 44 24.91 -26.01 0.69
N SER A 45 23.98 -26.64 1.40
CA SER A 45 22.85 -27.35 0.79
C SER A 45 22.03 -26.39 -0.08
N MET A 46 22.07 -26.60 -1.41
CA MET A 46 21.26 -25.85 -2.36
C MET A 46 19.76 -25.86 -1.98
N PRO A 47 19.16 -27.00 -1.56
CA PRO A 47 17.78 -27.02 -1.04
C PRO A 47 17.53 -26.12 0.17
N ALA A 48 18.52 -25.93 1.06
CA ALA A 48 18.36 -25.04 2.21
C ALA A 48 18.36 -23.56 1.80
N ILE A 49 19.18 -23.20 0.81
CA ILE A 49 19.21 -21.85 0.22
C ILE A 49 17.89 -21.56 -0.50
N GLU A 50 17.38 -22.52 -1.28
CA GLU A 50 16.10 -22.41 -1.97
C GLU A 50 14.93 -22.30 -0.99
N GLY A 51 14.92 -23.10 0.09
CA GLY A 51 13.89 -23.00 1.12
C GLY A 51 13.85 -21.62 1.81
N LEU A 52 15.01 -21.05 2.13
CA LEU A 52 15.10 -19.70 2.70
C LEU A 52 14.63 -18.63 1.70
N ARG A 53 14.99 -18.77 0.42
CA ARG A 53 14.51 -17.88 -0.65
C ARG A 53 12.99 -17.91 -0.72
N ASP A 54 12.41 -19.09 -0.80
CA ASP A 54 10.98 -19.26 -0.99
C ASP A 54 10.19 -18.74 0.22
N GLU A 55 10.72 -18.92 1.44
CA GLU A 55 10.14 -18.34 2.66
C GLU A 55 10.21 -16.81 2.66
N LEU A 56 11.35 -16.21 2.29
CA LEU A 56 11.48 -14.74 2.19
C LEU A 56 10.54 -14.16 1.12
N VAL A 57 10.45 -14.80 -0.04
CA VAL A 57 9.53 -14.40 -1.10
C VAL A 57 8.09 -14.50 -0.63
N HIS A 58 7.71 -15.56 0.09
CA HIS A 58 6.37 -15.73 0.65
C HIS A 58 6.01 -14.57 1.61
N TRP A 59 6.90 -14.22 2.53
CA TRP A 59 6.64 -13.14 3.48
C TRP A 59 6.60 -11.77 2.82
N LEU A 60 7.45 -11.52 1.81
CA LEU A 60 7.38 -10.28 1.01
C LEU A 60 6.06 -10.15 0.28
N GLN A 61 5.59 -11.23 -0.37
CA GLN A 61 4.30 -11.26 -1.04
C GLN A 61 3.16 -10.95 -0.06
N ARG A 62 3.19 -11.56 1.13
CA ARG A 62 2.16 -11.35 2.14
C ARG A 62 2.17 -9.94 2.73
N TYR A 63 3.32 -9.29 2.75
CA TYR A 63 3.44 -7.90 3.16
C TYR A 63 2.91 -6.95 2.07
N GLU A 64 3.25 -7.20 0.80
CA GLU A 64 2.72 -6.50 -0.37
C GLU A 64 1.18 -6.56 -0.41
N ASP A 65 0.57 -7.74 -0.21
CA ASP A 65 -0.88 -7.89 -0.16
C ASP A 65 -1.54 -7.00 0.92
N LYS A 66 -0.88 -6.87 2.08
CA LYS A 66 -1.38 -6.06 3.21
C LYS A 66 -1.26 -4.57 2.95
N LEU A 67 -0.20 -4.16 2.25
CA LEU A 67 -0.02 -2.79 1.80
C LEU A 67 -1.15 -2.42 0.83
N ASN A 68 -1.42 -3.27 -0.15
CA ASN A 68 -2.46 -3.01 -1.15
C ASN A 68 -3.86 -2.94 -0.52
N GLU A 69 -4.17 -3.82 0.44
CA GLU A 69 -5.41 -3.73 1.22
C GLU A 69 -5.52 -2.39 1.99
N ALA A 70 -4.41 -1.91 2.55
CA ALA A 70 -4.38 -0.66 3.29
C ALA A 70 -4.54 0.55 2.35
N GLU A 71 -3.89 0.55 1.19
CA GLU A 71 -4.02 1.60 0.18
C GLU A 71 -5.48 1.71 -0.31
N GLU A 72 -6.11 0.57 -0.63
CA GLU A 72 -7.50 0.55 -1.07
C GLU A 72 -8.46 1.13 -0.01
N LEU A 73 -8.24 0.78 1.27
CA LEU A 73 -9.02 1.32 2.38
C LEU A 73 -8.85 2.84 2.54
N LEU A 74 -7.63 3.35 2.36
CA LEU A 74 -7.35 4.78 2.43
C LEU A 74 -8.05 5.53 1.29
N HIS A 75 -7.97 5.04 0.05
CA HIS A 75 -8.66 5.64 -1.08
C HIS A 75 -10.17 5.67 -0.90
N ARG A 76 -10.78 4.56 -0.45
CA ARG A 76 -12.21 4.49 -0.14
C ARG A 76 -12.62 5.48 0.95
N THR A 77 -11.78 5.63 1.98
CA THR A 77 -12.02 6.58 3.09
C THR A 77 -11.94 8.02 2.60
N ALA A 78 -10.91 8.37 1.81
CA ALA A 78 -10.76 9.70 1.25
C ALA A 78 -11.93 10.07 0.32
N ALA A 79 -12.40 9.12 -0.50
CA ALA A 79 -13.58 9.31 -1.36
C ALA A 79 -14.86 9.56 -0.54
N ALA A 80 -15.09 8.78 0.52
CA ALA A 80 -16.24 8.94 1.41
C ALA A 80 -16.22 10.30 2.12
N MET A 81 -15.06 10.76 2.57
CA MET A 81 -14.90 12.09 3.17
C MET A 81 -15.26 13.21 2.20
N ARG A 82 -14.75 13.16 0.96
CA ARG A 82 -15.07 14.14 -0.08
C ARG A 82 -16.57 14.18 -0.40
N GLN A 83 -17.24 13.02 -0.40
CA GLN A 83 -18.69 12.94 -0.62
C GLN A 83 -19.50 13.59 0.52
N VAL A 84 -19.08 13.40 1.77
CA VAL A 84 -19.70 14.05 2.93
C VAL A 84 -19.52 15.57 2.86
N ASP A 85 -18.32 16.04 2.53
CA ASP A 85 -18.03 17.47 2.38
C ASP A 85 -18.87 18.11 1.26
N GLN A 86 -19.01 17.44 0.10
CA GLN A 86 -19.86 17.90 -1.00
C GLN A 86 -21.34 17.95 -0.59
N THR A 87 -21.83 16.89 0.06
CA THR A 87 -23.23 16.84 0.53
C THR A 87 -23.54 17.97 1.51
N LEU A 88 -22.62 18.27 2.43
CA LEU A 88 -22.75 19.40 3.35
C LEU A 88 -22.76 20.74 2.61
N ALA A 89 -21.88 20.92 1.63
CA ALA A 89 -21.82 22.14 0.82
C ALA A 89 -23.10 22.37 0.02
N ASP A 90 -23.64 21.32 -0.60
CA ASP A 90 -24.89 21.36 -1.36
C ASP A 90 -26.08 21.70 -0.46
N ASN A 91 -26.20 21.05 0.71
CA ASN A 91 -27.25 21.34 1.68
C ASN A 91 -27.20 22.79 2.20
N MET A 92 -26.00 23.34 2.45
CA MET A 92 -25.84 24.73 2.88
C MET A 92 -26.22 25.72 1.78
N LYS A 93 -25.92 25.40 0.51
CA LYS A 93 -26.32 26.21 -0.64
C LYS A 93 -27.83 26.21 -0.82
N GLU A 94 -28.48 25.05 -0.68
CA GLU A 94 -29.95 24.92 -0.74
C GLU A 94 -30.63 25.73 0.36
N LEU A 95 -30.21 25.57 1.62
CA LEU A 95 -30.68 26.38 2.76
C LEU A 95 -30.50 27.89 2.51
N GLY A 96 -29.37 28.31 1.93
CA GLY A 96 -29.12 29.72 1.62
C GLY A 96 -30.05 30.28 0.53
N LEU A 97 -30.43 29.46 -0.45
CA LEU A 97 -31.40 29.83 -1.48
C LEU A 97 -32.83 29.90 -0.92
N GLU A 98 -33.21 28.98 -0.04
CA GLU A 98 -34.52 28.99 0.62
C GLU A 98 -34.73 30.22 1.52
N LEU A 99 -33.68 30.71 2.17
CA LEU A 99 -33.75 31.90 3.04
C LEU A 99 -33.78 33.23 2.27
N LEU A 100 -33.44 33.24 0.98
CA LEU A 100 -33.42 34.42 0.11
C LEU A 100 -34.67 34.54 -0.78
N GLY A 101 -35.55 33.53 -0.80
CA GLY A 101 -36.82 33.51 -1.54
C GLY A 101 -38.01 33.83 -0.66
#